data_AF-A0A7S3BF67-F1
#
_entry.id   AF-A0A7S3BF67-F1
#
_cell.length_a   1.000
_cell.length_b   1.000
_cell.length_c   1.000
_cell.angle_alpha   90.00
_cell.angle_beta   90.00
_cell.angle_gamma   90.00
#
_symmetry.space_group_name_H-M   'P 1'
#
loop_
_entity.id
_entity.type
_entity.pdbx_description
1 polymer ?
#
loop_
_entity_poly.entity_id
_entity_poly.type
_entity_poly.pdbx_seq_one_letter_code
_entity_poly.pdbx_strand_id
1 'polypeptide(L)'
;PVEEGSEKAAAAMLCLAVGMLGVALTTSPKFAQLEAEGRAAITRREELGASLMQKKVALSNMFLDEATAIADHDFPLDEATLISKAKEYLFYDQGISKPEMLDESFVFMGPFVGGAGGLPRDEYLKAVGGFDIRAAFPDLNPNFHHFRVDPLDPGRVWFTSQASGTDLGGFLGNAPTGKRFETPPQACSIKFGVDGKVVKYTIGHVMERSIGNTGGLGGIFGPAYAIGKPLPFPEANPWKPSKRYRALMLVGNFLSWLQSRKKEAA
;
A
#
# COMPACT_ATOMS: atom_id res chain seq x y z
N PRO A 1 55.55 -62.51 -15.70
CA PRO A 1 55.78 -61.06 -15.91
C PRO A 1 55.40 -60.53 -17.31
N VAL A 2 55.08 -61.38 -18.30
CA VAL A 2 54.80 -60.94 -19.68
C VAL A 2 53.29 -60.78 -19.99
N GLU A 3 52.39 -61.46 -19.28
CA GLU A 3 50.94 -61.36 -19.49
C GLU A 3 50.29 -60.09 -18.87
N GLU A 4 50.86 -59.55 -17.79
CA GLU A 4 50.28 -58.40 -17.06
C GLU A 4 50.44 -57.04 -17.79
N GLY A 5 51.33 -56.97 -18.78
CA GLY A 5 51.55 -55.76 -19.59
C GLY A 5 50.58 -55.62 -20.78
N SER A 6 50.01 -56.73 -21.23
CA SER A 6 49.12 -56.80 -22.41
C SER A 6 47.72 -56.24 -22.09
N GLU A 7 47.13 -56.65 -20.96
CA GLU A 7 45.81 -56.18 -20.52
C GLU A 7 45.81 -54.68 -20.16
N LYS A 8 46.88 -54.18 -19.53
CA LYS A 8 47.01 -52.75 -19.21
C LYS A 8 47.13 -51.88 -20.47
N ALA A 9 47.78 -52.39 -21.51
CA ALA A 9 47.88 -51.69 -22.81
C ALA A 9 46.54 -51.68 -23.56
N ALA A 10 45.79 -52.80 -23.54
CA ALA A 10 44.47 -52.88 -24.15
C ALA A 10 43.44 -51.98 -23.45
N ALA A 11 43.44 -51.95 -22.11
CA ALA A 11 42.58 -51.05 -21.33
C ALA A 11 42.91 -49.57 -21.57
N ALA A 12 44.20 -49.22 -21.66
CA ALA A 12 44.63 -47.86 -21.97
C ALA A 12 44.22 -47.42 -23.39
N MET A 13 44.31 -48.31 -24.39
CA MET A 13 43.83 -48.01 -25.74
C MET A 13 42.30 -47.87 -25.82
N LEU A 14 41.55 -48.68 -25.07
CA LEU A 14 40.08 -48.56 -25.05
C LEU A 14 39.64 -47.25 -24.40
N CYS A 15 40.27 -46.83 -23.29
CA CYS A 15 40.02 -45.53 -22.68
C CYS A 15 40.37 -44.35 -23.60
N LEU A 16 41.48 -44.45 -24.35
CA LEU A 16 41.86 -43.44 -25.35
C LEU A 16 40.88 -43.42 -26.53
N ALA A 17 40.43 -44.57 -27.02
CA ALA A 17 39.48 -44.66 -28.11
C ALA A 17 38.09 -44.12 -27.71
N VAL A 18 37.61 -44.43 -26.50
CA VAL A 18 36.37 -43.88 -25.95
C VAL A 18 36.50 -42.37 -25.69
N GLY A 19 37.66 -41.93 -25.18
CA GLY A 19 37.96 -40.50 -25.01
C GLY A 19 37.99 -39.74 -26.34
N MET A 20 38.63 -40.30 -27.37
CA MET A 20 38.65 -39.70 -28.72
C MET A 20 37.29 -39.73 -29.40
N LEU A 21 36.47 -40.77 -29.20
CA LEU A 21 35.09 -40.81 -29.70
C LEU A 21 34.23 -39.74 -29.03
N GLY A 22 34.39 -39.53 -27.72
CA GLY A 22 33.76 -38.45 -26.97
C GLY A 22 34.17 -37.06 -27.44
N VAL A 23 35.45 -36.86 -27.78
CA VAL A 23 35.98 -35.60 -28.35
C VAL A 23 35.55 -35.39 -29.81
N ALA A 24 35.43 -36.45 -30.61
CA ALA A 24 34.97 -36.38 -32.00
C ALA A 24 33.46 -36.09 -32.11
N LEU A 25 32.67 -36.59 -31.16
CA LEU A 25 31.24 -36.31 -31.06
C LEU A 25 30.96 -34.85 -30.67
N THR A 26 31.77 -34.25 -29.80
CA THR A 26 31.60 -32.85 -29.34
C THR A 26 32.16 -31.81 -30.32
N THR A 27 32.97 -32.21 -31.30
CA THR A 27 33.53 -31.33 -32.34
C THR A 27 32.81 -31.41 -33.70
N SER A 28 31.78 -32.27 -33.81
CA SER A 28 30.98 -32.39 -35.02
C SER A 28 30.04 -31.18 -35.20
N PRO A 29 29.98 -30.56 -36.39
CA PRO A 29 29.07 -29.44 -36.66
C PRO A 29 27.59 -29.83 -36.45
N LYS A 30 27.24 -31.10 -36.65
CA LYS A 30 25.90 -31.62 -36.40
C LYS A 30 25.55 -31.66 -34.90
N PHE A 31 26.53 -31.96 -34.04
CA PHE A 31 26.34 -31.96 -32.59
C PHE A 31 26.17 -30.53 -32.05
N ALA A 32 27.02 -29.59 -32.51
CA ALA A 32 26.90 -28.18 -32.16
C ALA A 32 25.55 -27.58 -32.58
N GLN A 33 25.04 -27.97 -33.76
CA GLN A 33 23.71 -27.56 -34.22
C GLN A 33 22.59 -28.10 -33.31
N LEU A 34 22.62 -29.40 -32.98
CA LEU A 34 21.63 -30.01 -32.08
C LEU A 34 21.68 -29.41 -30.67
N GLU A 35 22.87 -29.05 -30.19
CA GLU A 35 23.03 -28.38 -28.90
C GLU A 35 22.41 -26.97 -28.91
N ALA A 36 22.64 -26.20 -29.98
CA ALA A 36 22.05 -24.87 -30.15
C ALA A 36 20.51 -24.95 -30.25
N GLU A 37 19.99 -25.90 -31.04
CA GLU A 37 18.55 -26.15 -31.17
C GLU A 37 17.93 -26.60 -29.83
N GLY A 38 18.62 -27.45 -29.07
CA GLY A 38 18.19 -27.90 -27.74
C GLY A 38 18.13 -26.74 -26.73
N ARG A 39 19.16 -25.88 -26.70
CA ARG A 39 19.18 -24.67 -25.85
C ARG A 39 18.06 -23.70 -26.24
N ALA A 40 17.83 -23.50 -27.54
CA ALA A 40 16.74 -22.66 -28.03
C ALA A 40 15.36 -23.23 -27.65
N ALA A 41 15.17 -24.55 -27.71
CA ALA A 41 13.94 -25.21 -27.30
C ALA A 41 13.66 -25.10 -25.79
N ILE A 42 14.69 -25.23 -24.96
CA ILE A 42 14.58 -25.02 -23.50
C ILE A 42 14.16 -23.58 -23.21
N THR A 43 14.84 -22.60 -23.82
CA THR A 43 14.55 -21.17 -23.66
C THR A 43 13.10 -20.87 -24.04
N ARG A 44 12.65 -21.33 -25.21
CA ARG A 44 11.27 -21.13 -25.67
C ARG A 44 10.23 -21.76 -24.74
N ARG A 45 10.52 -22.93 -24.16
CA ARG A 45 9.64 -23.58 -23.18
C ARG A 45 9.55 -22.75 -21.89
N GLU A 46 10.66 -22.21 -21.41
CA GLU A 46 10.69 -21.35 -20.22
C GLU A 46 9.91 -20.05 -20.45
N GLU A 47 10.10 -19.41 -21.60
CA GLU A 47 9.34 -18.21 -22.01
C GLU A 47 7.83 -18.49 -22.11
N LEU A 48 7.45 -19.60 -22.75
CA LEU A 48 6.05 -20.03 -22.81
C LEU A 48 5.50 -20.33 -21.40
N GLY A 49 6.28 -20.99 -20.56
CA GLY A 49 5.93 -21.27 -19.17
C GLY A 49 5.69 -20.00 -18.37
N ALA A 50 6.59 -19.02 -18.47
CA ALA A 50 6.48 -17.72 -17.81
C ALA A 50 5.26 -16.94 -18.34
N SER A 51 5.03 -16.93 -19.66
CA SER A 51 3.87 -16.27 -20.27
C SER A 51 2.54 -16.92 -19.82
N LEU A 52 2.48 -18.25 -19.77
CA LEU A 52 1.31 -18.96 -19.26
C LEU A 52 1.06 -18.65 -17.78
N MET A 53 2.11 -18.56 -16.96
CA MET A 53 1.96 -18.18 -15.56
C MET A 53 1.46 -16.73 -15.43
N GLN A 54 2.05 -15.80 -16.19
CA GLN A 54 1.60 -14.40 -16.20
C GLN A 54 0.12 -14.29 -16.59
N LYS A 55 -0.33 -15.06 -17.58
CA LYS A 55 -1.76 -15.13 -17.96
C LYS A 55 -2.62 -15.72 -16.85
N LYS A 56 -2.18 -16.80 -16.18
CA LYS A 56 -2.90 -17.39 -15.04
C LYS A 56 -3.03 -16.41 -13.87
N VAL A 57 -1.99 -15.62 -13.60
CA VAL A 57 -2.00 -14.58 -12.56
C VAL A 57 -3.00 -13.49 -12.94
N ALA A 58 -2.92 -12.97 -14.17
CA ALA A 58 -3.80 -11.90 -14.65
C ALA A 58 -5.29 -12.31 -14.71
N LEU A 59 -5.56 -13.58 -15.03
CA LEU A 59 -6.93 -14.15 -15.09
C LEU A 59 -7.40 -14.73 -13.74
N SER A 60 -6.59 -14.62 -12.69
CA SER A 60 -6.98 -15.11 -11.37
C SER A 60 -8.15 -14.27 -10.85
N ASN A 61 -9.23 -14.94 -10.44
CA ASN A 61 -10.42 -14.30 -9.85
C ASN A 61 -10.16 -13.60 -8.51
N MET A 62 -8.94 -13.71 -7.98
CA MET A 62 -8.53 -12.98 -6.78
C MET A 62 -8.25 -11.49 -7.04
N PHE A 63 -8.06 -11.09 -8.29
CA PHE A 63 -7.87 -9.70 -8.70
C PHE A 63 -9.15 -9.17 -9.33
N LEU A 64 -9.59 -8.00 -8.89
CA LEU A 64 -10.74 -7.32 -9.46
C LEU A 64 -10.36 -6.73 -10.82
N ASP A 65 -11.18 -6.95 -11.84
CA ASP A 65 -11.14 -6.14 -13.05
C ASP A 65 -11.83 -4.80 -12.75
N GLU A 66 -11.05 -3.84 -12.26
CA GLU A 66 -11.57 -2.53 -11.84
C GLU A 66 -12.23 -1.77 -12.99
N ALA A 67 -11.68 -1.87 -14.21
CA ALA A 67 -12.22 -1.16 -15.37
C ALA A 67 -13.61 -1.68 -15.75
N THR A 68 -13.78 -3.01 -15.77
CA THR A 68 -15.10 -3.62 -16.01
C THR A 68 -16.06 -3.28 -14.88
N ALA A 69 -15.64 -3.40 -13.61
CA ALA A 69 -16.49 -3.08 -12.46
C ALA A 69 -16.95 -1.61 -12.45
N ILE A 70 -16.09 -0.67 -12.84
CA ILE A 70 -16.45 0.75 -12.98
C ILE A 70 -17.41 0.97 -14.15
N ALA A 71 -17.16 0.31 -15.30
CA ALA A 71 -18.02 0.42 -16.47
C ALA A 71 -19.44 -0.15 -16.25
N ASP A 72 -19.55 -1.16 -15.38
CA ASP A 72 -20.82 -1.79 -15.00
C ASP A 72 -21.64 -0.95 -14.00
N HIS A 73 -21.08 0.13 -13.45
CA HIS A 73 -21.80 1.01 -12.53
C HIS A 73 -22.90 1.80 -13.24
N ASP A 74 -24.14 1.59 -12.84
CA ASP A 74 -25.28 2.46 -13.19
C ASP A 74 -25.33 3.69 -12.27
N PHE A 75 -24.26 4.50 -12.26
CA PHE A 75 -24.18 5.75 -11.50
C PHE A 75 -24.22 6.95 -12.46
N PRO A 76 -25.04 7.99 -12.19
CA PRO A 76 -25.31 9.05 -13.17
C PRO A 76 -24.15 10.02 -13.41
N LEU A 77 -23.09 9.96 -12.60
CA LEU A 77 -21.90 10.80 -12.74
C LEU A 77 -20.71 9.96 -13.16
N ASP A 78 -20.05 10.37 -14.24
CA ASP A 78 -18.84 9.71 -14.70
C ASP A 78 -17.63 9.97 -13.79
N GLU A 79 -16.56 9.21 -14.01
CA GLU A 79 -15.33 9.29 -13.21
C GLU A 79 -14.73 10.70 -13.21
N ALA A 80 -14.65 11.36 -14.36
CA ALA A 80 -14.08 12.69 -14.49
C ALA A 80 -14.87 13.73 -13.66
N THR A 81 -16.19 13.66 -13.70
CA THR A 81 -17.10 14.53 -12.95
C THR A 81 -16.98 14.27 -11.45
N LEU A 82 -16.93 13.01 -11.02
CA LEU A 82 -16.75 12.64 -9.61
C LEU A 82 -15.42 13.16 -9.06
N ILE A 83 -14.32 12.97 -9.79
CA ILE A 83 -12.99 13.47 -9.38
C ILE A 83 -12.97 15.00 -9.35
N SER A 84 -13.60 15.67 -10.32
CA SER A 84 -13.71 17.13 -10.34
C SER A 84 -14.47 17.66 -9.12
N LYS A 85 -15.64 17.08 -8.82
CA LYS A 85 -16.44 17.42 -7.62
C LYS A 85 -15.69 17.14 -6.32
N ALA A 86 -14.92 16.06 -6.25
CA ALA A 86 -14.09 15.75 -5.08
C ALA A 86 -13.06 16.85 -4.83
N LYS A 87 -12.38 17.32 -5.88
CA LYS A 87 -11.43 18.45 -5.78
C LYS A 87 -12.13 19.75 -5.41
N GLU A 88 -13.31 20.03 -5.97
CA GLU A 88 -14.11 21.20 -5.62
C GLU A 88 -14.50 21.21 -4.13
N TYR A 89 -15.00 20.07 -3.62
CA TYR A 89 -15.31 19.90 -2.20
C TYR A 89 -14.10 20.17 -1.30
N LEU A 90 -12.92 19.63 -1.67
CA LEU A 90 -11.68 19.84 -0.92
C LEU A 90 -11.22 21.29 -0.97
N PHE A 91 -11.43 21.97 -2.10
CA PHE A 91 -11.11 23.39 -2.30
C PHE A 91 -11.96 24.30 -1.40
N TYR A 92 -13.26 24.01 -1.27
CA TYR A 92 -14.18 24.73 -0.38
C TYR A 92 -14.10 24.23 1.08
N ASP A 93 -12.87 24.04 1.56
CA ASP A 93 -12.55 23.65 2.94
C ASP A 93 -13.39 22.44 3.42
N GLN A 94 -13.52 21.42 2.56
CA GLN A 94 -14.30 20.22 2.85
C GLN A 94 -15.80 20.52 3.10
N GLY A 95 -16.35 21.47 2.34
CA GLY A 95 -17.75 21.86 2.42
C GLY A 95 -18.09 22.79 3.58
N ILE A 96 -17.11 23.23 4.38
CA ILE A 96 -17.33 24.22 5.44
C ILE A 96 -17.70 25.59 4.86
N SER A 97 -17.00 26.03 3.82
CA SER A 97 -17.28 27.33 3.17
C SER A 97 -18.44 27.27 2.16
N LYS A 98 -18.92 26.07 1.82
CA LYS A 98 -20.13 25.82 1.02
C LYS A 98 -20.98 24.65 1.57
N PRO A 99 -21.69 24.84 2.69
CA PRO A 99 -22.45 23.77 3.35
C PRO A 99 -23.57 23.16 2.50
N GLU A 100 -24.03 23.85 1.45
CA GLU A 100 -25.02 23.37 0.48
C GLU A 100 -24.50 22.23 -0.40
N MET A 101 -23.17 22.01 -0.45
CA MET A 101 -22.56 20.84 -1.10
C MET A 101 -22.78 19.54 -0.32
N LEU A 102 -23.11 19.64 0.97
CA LEU A 102 -23.35 18.50 1.85
C LEU A 102 -24.83 18.09 1.77
N ASP A 103 -25.06 16.81 1.52
CA ASP A 103 -26.39 16.23 1.64
C ASP A 103 -26.89 16.23 3.09
N GLU A 104 -28.20 16.23 3.31
CA GLU A 104 -28.79 16.19 4.66
C GLU A 104 -28.36 14.92 5.42
N SER A 105 -28.13 13.81 4.71
CA SER A 105 -27.65 12.55 5.28
C SER A 105 -26.13 12.49 5.46
N PHE A 106 -25.42 13.60 5.26
CA PHE A 106 -23.96 13.63 5.33
C PHE A 106 -23.42 13.08 6.65
N VAL A 107 -22.37 12.25 6.54
CA VAL A 107 -21.58 11.77 7.67
C VAL A 107 -20.08 11.96 7.47
N PHE A 108 -19.41 12.50 8.48
CA PHE A 108 -17.95 12.56 8.56
C PHE A 108 -17.39 11.33 9.30
N MET A 109 -16.29 10.77 8.79
CA MET A 109 -15.70 9.55 9.33
C MET A 109 -14.18 9.68 9.50
N GLY A 110 -13.77 9.95 10.74
CA GLY A 110 -12.37 9.87 11.16
C GLY A 110 -12.06 8.51 11.80
N PRO A 111 -10.78 8.17 12.05
CA PRO A 111 -10.41 6.92 12.71
C PRO A 111 -10.96 6.82 14.15
N PHE A 112 -11.14 7.98 14.80
CA PHE A 112 -11.62 8.08 16.18
C PHE A 112 -12.79 9.06 16.33
N VAL A 113 -13.04 9.91 15.33
CA VAL A 113 -14.09 10.94 15.37
C VAL A 113 -15.30 10.45 14.56
N GLY A 114 -16.48 10.52 15.17
CA GLY A 114 -17.75 10.06 14.58
C GLY A 114 -18.17 8.65 14.99
N GLY A 115 -17.32 7.89 15.69
CA GLY A 115 -17.64 6.52 16.11
C GLY A 115 -18.04 5.60 14.95
N ALA A 116 -18.83 4.56 15.24
CA ALA A 116 -19.25 3.59 14.22
C ALA A 116 -20.23 4.18 13.18
N GLY A 117 -21.04 5.17 13.58
CA GLY A 117 -22.08 5.78 12.73
C GLY A 117 -21.60 6.95 11.87
N GLY A 118 -20.43 7.52 12.18
CA GLY A 118 -19.99 8.80 11.62
C GLY A 118 -20.58 9.99 12.38
N LEU A 119 -19.94 11.15 12.22
CA LEU A 119 -20.38 12.43 12.79
C LEU A 119 -21.39 13.08 11.83
N PRO A 120 -22.64 13.36 12.25
CA PRO A 120 -23.66 13.96 11.40
C PRO A 120 -23.29 15.36 10.90
N ARG A 121 -23.90 15.79 9.78
CA ARG A 121 -23.68 17.08 9.11
C ARG A 121 -23.57 18.27 10.04
N ASP A 122 -24.57 18.51 10.88
CA ASP A 122 -24.62 19.73 11.69
C ASP A 122 -23.53 19.73 12.79
N GLU A 123 -23.24 18.56 13.35
CA GLU A 123 -22.13 18.38 14.29
C GLU A 123 -20.78 18.55 13.60
N TYR A 124 -20.62 18.04 12.38
CA TYR A 124 -19.43 18.24 11.56
C TYR A 124 -19.19 19.71 11.25
N LEU A 125 -20.20 20.44 10.76
CA LEU A 125 -20.11 21.86 10.46
C LEU A 125 -19.74 22.68 11.71
N LYS A 126 -20.32 22.33 12.87
CA LYS A 126 -20.00 22.97 14.14
C LYS A 126 -18.58 22.66 14.61
N ALA A 127 -18.17 21.39 14.55
CA ALA A 127 -16.88 20.95 15.07
C ALA A 127 -15.71 21.41 14.18
N VAL A 128 -15.83 21.24 12.87
CA VAL A 128 -14.77 21.57 11.90
C VAL A 128 -14.83 23.03 11.49
N GLY A 129 -16.02 23.61 11.30
CA GLY A 129 -16.15 25.05 11.05
C GLY A 129 -15.75 25.92 12.25
N GLY A 130 -15.83 25.38 13.47
CA GLY A 130 -15.31 26.04 14.67
C GLY A 130 -13.78 25.95 14.84
N PHE A 131 -13.08 25.23 13.96
CA PHE A 131 -11.64 25.00 14.04
C PHE A 131 -10.92 25.50 12.79
N ASP A 132 -10.42 26.74 12.84
CA ASP A 132 -9.61 27.30 11.76
C ASP A 132 -8.18 26.74 11.82
N ILE A 133 -7.98 25.60 11.16
CA ILE A 133 -6.67 24.96 11.05
C ILE A 133 -5.66 25.82 10.27
N ARG A 134 -6.12 26.66 9.33
CA ARG A 134 -5.26 27.52 8.53
C ARG A 134 -4.74 28.71 9.33
N ALA A 135 -5.53 29.20 10.29
CA ALA A 135 -5.03 30.17 11.26
C ALA A 135 -3.85 29.60 12.05
N ALA A 136 -3.95 28.35 12.54
CA ALA A 136 -2.85 27.70 13.25
C ALA A 136 -1.63 27.41 12.34
N PHE A 137 -1.90 26.97 11.11
CA PHE A 137 -0.90 26.55 10.12
C PHE A 137 -1.09 27.32 8.78
N PRO A 138 -0.59 28.56 8.66
CA PRO A 138 -0.79 29.39 7.46
C PRO A 138 -0.19 28.80 6.18
N ASP A 139 0.85 27.98 6.30
CA ASP A 139 1.51 27.25 5.23
C ASP A 139 0.96 25.81 5.04
N LEU A 140 -0.22 25.51 5.60
CA LEU A 140 -0.86 24.20 5.49
C LEU A 140 -1.03 23.81 4.02
N ASN A 141 -0.36 22.72 3.64
CA ASN A 141 -0.56 22.06 2.36
C ASN A 141 -0.95 20.59 2.60
N PRO A 142 -2.20 20.21 2.28
CA PRO A 142 -2.66 18.83 2.42
C PRO A 142 -2.02 17.82 1.43
N ASN A 143 -1.44 18.30 0.32
CA ASN A 143 -0.94 17.48 -0.80
C ASN A 143 -1.90 16.35 -1.19
N PHE A 144 -3.13 16.70 -1.59
CA PHE A 144 -4.09 15.70 -2.07
C PHE A 144 -3.66 15.12 -3.43
N HIS A 145 -3.60 13.80 -3.56
CA HIS A 145 -3.15 13.11 -4.77
C HIS A 145 -3.79 11.71 -4.90
N HIS A 146 -3.51 10.97 -5.99
CA HIS A 146 -4.03 9.61 -6.25
C HIS A 146 -5.57 9.49 -6.27
N PHE A 147 -6.25 10.48 -6.84
CA PHE A 147 -7.70 10.45 -7.04
C PHE A 147 -8.10 9.31 -8.00
N ARG A 148 -9.07 8.51 -7.60
CA ARG A 148 -9.67 7.42 -8.39
C ARG A 148 -11.08 7.10 -7.90
N VAL A 149 -11.96 6.65 -8.77
CA VAL A 149 -13.27 6.13 -8.35
C VAL A 149 -13.15 4.75 -7.70
N ASP A 150 -14.12 4.39 -6.85
CA ASP A 150 -14.20 3.07 -6.25
C ASP A 150 -14.89 2.07 -7.20
N PRO A 151 -14.22 0.97 -7.60
CA PRO A 151 -14.84 -0.06 -8.42
C PRO A 151 -15.92 -0.88 -7.68
N LEU A 152 -16.01 -0.78 -6.36
CA LEU A 152 -16.95 -1.54 -5.51
C LEU A 152 -18.04 -0.70 -4.86
N ASP A 153 -17.93 0.63 -4.90
CA ASP A 153 -18.89 1.55 -4.27
C ASP A 153 -19.18 2.78 -5.18
N PRO A 154 -20.11 2.65 -6.16
CA PRO A 154 -20.33 3.65 -7.21
C PRO A 154 -20.54 5.07 -6.68
N GLY A 155 -19.86 6.08 -7.23
CA GLY A 155 -19.96 7.45 -6.72
C GLY A 155 -19.04 7.76 -5.52
N ARG A 156 -18.19 6.81 -5.09
CA ARG A 156 -17.07 7.09 -4.18
C ARG A 156 -15.81 7.42 -4.95
N VAL A 157 -15.07 8.43 -4.47
CA VAL A 157 -13.74 8.78 -4.93
C VAL A 157 -12.75 8.57 -3.79
N TRP A 158 -11.74 7.73 -4.00
CA TRP A 158 -10.58 7.56 -3.12
C TRP A 158 -9.46 8.52 -3.51
N PHE A 159 -8.74 9.03 -2.51
CA PHE A 159 -7.54 9.83 -2.70
C PHE A 159 -6.63 9.72 -1.48
N THR A 160 -5.39 10.19 -1.62
CA THR A 160 -4.40 10.22 -0.55
C THR A 160 -4.17 11.66 -0.13
N SER A 161 -4.00 11.87 1.18
CA SER A 161 -3.52 13.11 1.77
C SER A 161 -2.17 12.87 2.44
N GLN A 162 -1.22 13.79 2.24
CA GLN A 162 0.06 13.79 2.94
C GLN A 162 0.42 15.24 3.33
N ALA A 163 -0.26 15.69 4.37
CA ALA A 163 -0.27 17.07 4.80
C ALA A 163 1.03 17.49 5.50
N SER A 164 1.36 18.77 5.36
CA SER A 164 2.42 19.43 6.13
C SER A 164 2.03 20.88 6.46
N GLY A 165 2.64 21.43 7.50
CA GLY A 165 2.44 22.82 7.92
C GLY A 165 3.25 23.17 9.16
N THR A 166 3.34 24.44 9.48
CA THR A 166 4.15 25.01 10.56
C THR A 166 3.25 25.78 11.53
N ASP A 167 3.32 25.47 12.84
CA ASP A 167 2.49 26.12 13.88
C ASP A 167 2.95 27.56 14.13
N LEU A 168 2.51 28.48 13.26
CA LEU A 168 2.87 29.91 13.27
C LEU A 168 1.77 30.79 13.87
N GLY A 169 0.51 30.35 13.83
CA GLY A 169 -0.61 31.11 14.41
C GLY A 169 -1.13 30.58 15.74
N GLY A 170 -0.65 29.42 16.19
CA GLY A 170 -1.00 28.86 17.49
C GLY A 170 -2.13 27.84 17.42
N PHE A 171 -1.81 26.60 17.75
CA PHE A 171 -2.78 25.49 17.78
C PHE A 171 -3.68 25.50 19.03
N LEU A 172 -5.00 25.43 18.82
CA LEU A 172 -6.04 25.38 19.89
C LEU A 172 -5.90 26.50 20.93
N GLY A 173 -5.66 27.74 20.48
CA GLY A 173 -5.56 28.92 21.36
C GLY A 173 -4.25 29.02 22.14
N ASN A 174 -3.31 28.09 21.94
CA ASN A 174 -1.98 28.16 22.55
C ASN A 174 -1.02 29.00 21.71
N ALA A 175 0.01 29.57 22.33
CA ALA A 175 1.08 30.28 21.61
C ALA A 175 1.73 29.39 20.54
N PRO A 176 2.10 29.95 19.36
CA PRO A 176 2.73 29.19 18.28
C PRO A 176 4.05 28.58 18.72
N THR A 177 4.30 27.34 18.31
CA THR A 177 5.54 26.61 18.64
C THR A 177 6.63 26.77 17.59
N GLY A 178 6.29 27.23 16.38
CA GLY A 178 7.20 27.27 15.23
C GLY A 178 7.61 25.89 14.70
N LYS A 179 7.04 24.80 15.21
CA LYS A 179 7.35 23.44 14.76
C LYS A 179 6.55 23.07 13.53
N ARG A 180 7.19 22.30 12.65
CA ARG A 180 6.58 21.74 11.44
C ARG A 180 6.05 20.33 11.70
N PHE A 181 4.89 20.02 11.14
CA PHE A 181 4.38 18.65 11.05
C PHE A 181 4.45 18.14 9.61
N GLU A 182 4.58 16.81 9.48
CA GLU A 182 4.50 16.05 8.25
C GLU A 182 3.74 14.75 8.55
N THR A 183 2.53 14.63 7.99
CA THR A 183 1.71 13.44 8.21
C THR A 183 2.22 12.27 7.36
N PRO A 184 2.01 11.02 7.78
CA PRO A 184 2.09 9.88 6.88
C PRO A 184 1.05 9.99 5.74
N PRO A 185 1.18 9.18 4.67
CA PRO A 185 0.11 9.04 3.70
C PRO A 185 -1.17 8.52 4.38
N GLN A 186 -2.29 9.18 4.10
CA GLN A 186 -3.60 8.87 4.66
C GLN A 186 -4.59 8.56 3.54
N ALA A 187 -5.29 7.43 3.67
CA ALA A 187 -6.42 7.10 2.81
C ALA A 187 -7.61 8.00 3.17
N CYS A 188 -8.15 8.65 2.15
CA CYS A 188 -9.31 9.52 2.24
C CYS A 188 -10.33 9.13 1.16
N SER A 189 -11.61 9.39 1.41
CA SER A 189 -12.62 9.30 0.35
C SER A 189 -13.76 10.27 0.52
N ILE A 190 -14.40 10.60 -0.60
CA ILE A 190 -15.64 11.37 -0.67
C ILE A 190 -16.65 10.49 -1.40
N LYS A 191 -17.85 10.35 -0.84
CA LYS A 191 -18.97 9.67 -1.47
C LYS A 191 -20.01 10.70 -1.89
N PHE A 192 -20.46 10.58 -3.13
CA PHE A 192 -21.52 11.41 -3.69
C PHE A 192 -22.84 10.65 -3.75
N GLY A 193 -23.94 11.39 -3.55
CA GLY A 193 -25.28 10.96 -3.95
C GLY A 193 -25.48 11.10 -5.46
N VAL A 194 -26.58 10.55 -5.96
CA VAL A 194 -26.96 10.65 -7.39
C VAL A 194 -27.22 12.08 -7.85
N ASP A 195 -27.53 12.98 -6.91
CA ASP A 195 -27.69 14.42 -7.13
C ASP A 195 -26.34 15.18 -7.15
N GLY A 196 -25.23 14.48 -6.90
CA GLY A 196 -23.89 15.04 -6.88
C GLY A 196 -23.53 15.81 -5.61
N LYS A 197 -24.33 15.71 -4.53
CA LYS A 197 -23.97 16.20 -3.19
C LYS A 197 -23.12 15.19 -2.43
N VAL A 198 -22.34 15.66 -1.48
CA VAL A 198 -21.49 14.80 -0.64
C VAL A 198 -22.33 14.19 0.48
N VAL A 199 -22.38 12.86 0.53
CA VAL A 199 -23.07 12.10 1.59
C VAL A 199 -22.12 11.51 2.62
N LYS A 200 -20.82 11.39 2.30
CA LYS A 200 -19.82 10.91 3.27
C LYS A 200 -18.43 11.44 2.95
N TYR A 201 -17.73 11.86 4.00
CA TYR A 201 -16.31 12.20 3.94
C TYR A 201 -15.51 11.36 4.93
N THR A 202 -14.51 10.64 4.43
CA THR A 202 -13.59 9.82 5.21
C THR A 202 -12.18 10.41 5.12
N ILE A 203 -11.51 10.59 6.26
CA ILE A 203 -10.12 11.08 6.34
C ILE A 203 -9.43 10.47 7.57
N GLY A 204 -8.10 10.53 7.63
CA GLY A 204 -7.35 10.22 8.86
C GLY A 204 -6.77 8.82 8.91
N HIS A 205 -7.10 7.96 7.96
CA HIS A 205 -6.73 6.54 7.98
C HIS A 205 -5.30 6.37 7.47
N VAL A 206 -4.35 6.25 8.40
CA VAL A 206 -2.91 6.14 8.09
C VAL A 206 -2.60 4.86 7.35
N MET A 207 -1.97 4.98 6.18
CA MET A 207 -1.55 3.87 5.33
C MET A 207 -0.21 3.29 5.77
N GLU A 208 0.74 4.13 6.20
CA GLU A 208 2.07 3.72 6.65
C GLU A 208 2.54 4.63 7.80
N ARG A 209 2.78 4.04 8.99
CA ARG A 209 3.02 4.80 10.23
C ARG A 209 4.46 5.28 10.39
N SER A 210 5.41 4.71 9.65
CA SER A 210 6.84 5.06 9.72
C SER A 210 7.21 6.34 8.97
N ILE A 211 6.29 6.89 8.17
CA ILE A 211 6.53 8.09 7.36
C ILE A 211 6.08 9.36 8.12
N GLY A 212 6.90 10.42 8.02
CA GLY A 212 6.62 11.72 8.63
C GLY A 212 7.02 11.79 10.10
N ASN A 213 6.56 12.82 10.81
CA ASN A 213 6.98 13.12 12.19
C ASN A 213 5.84 13.12 13.21
N THR A 214 4.66 12.64 12.81
CA THR A 214 3.44 12.62 13.63
C THR A 214 3.29 11.36 14.48
N GLY A 215 4.31 10.49 14.51
CA GLY A 215 4.28 9.22 15.24
C GLY A 215 3.23 8.24 14.70
N GLY A 216 2.92 8.32 13.41
CA GLY A 216 1.93 7.46 12.74
C GLY A 216 0.48 7.83 13.04
N LEU A 217 0.22 9.06 13.49
CA LEU A 217 -1.12 9.59 13.73
C LEU A 217 -1.63 10.37 12.51
N GLY A 218 -2.90 10.14 12.17
CA GLY A 218 -3.61 10.86 11.11
C GLY A 218 -4.53 11.96 11.66
N GLY A 219 -5.24 12.61 10.74
CA GLY A 219 -6.16 13.70 11.05
C GLY A 219 -5.49 14.79 11.89
N ILE A 220 -6.27 15.43 12.77
CA ILE A 220 -5.77 16.52 13.60
C ILE A 220 -4.84 16.06 14.75
N PHE A 221 -4.85 14.75 15.06
CA PHE A 221 -4.04 14.18 16.13
C PHE A 221 -2.56 14.17 15.76
N GLY A 222 -2.25 13.97 14.47
CA GLY A 222 -0.89 14.01 13.95
C GLY A 222 -0.21 15.38 14.15
N PRO A 223 -0.76 16.47 13.58
CA PRO A 223 -0.23 17.82 13.78
C PRO A 223 -0.07 18.17 15.27
N ALA A 224 -1.09 17.90 16.10
CA ALA A 224 -1.05 18.14 17.54
C ALA A 224 0.14 17.43 18.22
N TYR A 225 0.38 16.15 17.89
CA TYR A 225 1.52 15.40 18.40
C TYR A 225 2.86 15.96 17.92
N ALA A 226 3.01 16.23 16.61
CA ALA A 226 4.26 16.68 16.01
C ALA A 226 4.74 18.03 16.56
N ILE A 227 3.82 18.94 16.87
CA ILE A 227 4.16 20.25 17.47
C ILE A 227 4.39 20.17 18.99
N GLY A 228 4.26 18.98 19.58
CA GLY A 228 4.46 18.75 21.02
C GLY A 228 3.28 19.19 21.89
N LYS A 229 2.07 19.25 21.32
CA LYS A 229 0.81 19.53 22.03
C LYS A 229 -0.21 18.41 21.79
N PRO A 230 0.10 17.15 22.15
CA PRO A 230 -0.82 16.04 21.95
C PRO A 230 -2.12 16.27 22.74
N LEU A 231 -3.23 15.78 22.22
CA LEU A 231 -4.52 15.89 22.91
C LEU A 231 -4.54 14.97 24.15
N PRO A 232 -5.30 15.33 25.20
CA PRO A 232 -5.21 14.69 26.52
C PRO A 232 -6.00 13.37 26.60
N PHE A 233 -5.84 12.48 25.62
CA PHE A 233 -6.46 11.16 25.62
C PHE A 233 -5.57 10.11 24.91
N PRO A 234 -5.70 8.81 25.25
CA PRO A 234 -4.80 7.77 24.77
C PRO A 234 -4.74 7.61 23.25
N GLU A 235 -5.85 7.80 22.54
CA GLU A 235 -5.99 7.61 21.10
C GLU A 235 -5.21 8.66 20.29
N ALA A 236 -4.93 9.83 20.89
CA ALA A 236 -4.10 10.88 20.31
C ALA A 236 -2.59 10.66 20.53
N ASN A 237 -2.18 9.46 20.94
CA ASN A 237 -0.77 9.09 21.10
C ASN A 237 -0.36 7.99 20.12
N PRO A 238 0.91 7.96 19.68
CA PRO A 238 1.44 6.88 18.86
C PRO A 238 1.18 5.52 19.48
N TRP A 239 0.94 4.53 18.63
CA TRP A 239 0.72 3.16 19.07
C TRP A 239 1.89 2.65 19.89
N LYS A 240 1.58 2.01 21.01
CA LYS A 240 2.54 1.33 21.86
C LYS A 240 2.03 -0.08 22.13
N PRO A 241 2.90 -1.11 22.02
CA PRO A 241 2.49 -2.47 22.31
C PRO A 241 2.10 -2.59 23.79
N SER A 242 0.92 -3.17 24.03
CA SER A 242 0.43 -3.44 25.39
C SER A 242 1.36 -4.41 26.13
N LYS A 243 1.33 -4.38 27.46
CA LYS A 243 2.13 -5.33 28.27
C LYS A 243 1.81 -6.78 27.92
N ARG A 244 0.52 -7.08 27.69
CA ARG A 244 0.05 -8.41 27.25
C ARG A 244 0.62 -8.81 25.89
N TYR A 245 0.61 -7.88 24.93
CA TYR A 245 1.17 -8.12 23.60
C TYR A 245 2.68 -8.40 23.68
N ARG A 246 3.43 -7.63 24.47
CA ARG A 246 4.88 -7.88 24.69
C ARG A 246 5.15 -9.25 25.29
N ALA A 247 4.35 -9.68 26.27
CA ALA A 247 4.48 -11.00 26.86
C ALA A 247 4.23 -12.12 25.83
N LEU A 248 3.20 -11.98 25.00
CA LEU A 248 2.92 -12.94 23.92
C LEU A 248 4.07 -13.06 22.92
N MET A 249 4.66 -11.92 22.52
CA MET A 249 5.81 -11.89 21.61
C MET A 249 7.04 -12.59 22.22
N LEU A 250 7.30 -12.39 23.51
CA LEU A 250 8.41 -13.06 24.20
C LEU A 250 8.22 -14.58 24.23
N VAL A 251 7.01 -15.06 24.53
CA VAL A 251 6.70 -16.50 24.52
C VAL A 251 6.84 -17.08 23.12
N GLY A 252 6.32 -16.40 22.09
CA GLY A 252 6.45 -16.83 20.70
C GLY A 252 7.91 -16.95 20.25
N ASN A 253 8.73 -15.95 20.55
CA ASN A 253 10.16 -15.96 20.22
C ASN A 253 10.91 -17.10 20.94
N PHE A 254 10.59 -17.34 22.22
CA PHE A 254 11.19 -18.43 22.98
C PHE A 254 10.82 -19.81 22.41
N LEU A 255 9.56 -20.02 22.03
CA LEU A 255 9.12 -21.27 21.39
C LEU A 255 9.78 -21.48 20.02
N SER A 256 9.89 -20.43 19.20
CA SER A 256 10.60 -20.49 17.91
C SER A 256 12.06 -20.86 18.10
N TRP A 257 12.73 -20.31 19.12
CA TRP A 257 14.11 -20.65 19.46
C TRP A 257 14.26 -22.10 19.93
N LEU A 258 13.32 -22.61 20.73
CA LEU A 258 13.32 -24.03 21.12
C LEU A 258 13.13 -24.96 19.91
N GLN A 259 12.27 -24.58 18.97
CA GLN A 259 12.02 -25.35 17.74
C GLN A 259 13.24 -25.36 16.80
N SER A 260 13.93 -24.22 16.64
CA SER A 260 15.15 -24.18 15.83
C SER A 260 16.24 -25.08 16.41
N ARG A 261 16.43 -25.06 17.74
CA ARG A 261 17.38 -25.97 18.42
C ARG A 261 17.03 -27.45 18.29
N LYS A 262 15.74 -27.79 18.31
CA LYS A 262 15.30 -29.18 18.10
C LYS A 262 15.54 -29.65 16.67
N LYS A 263 15.45 -28.74 15.68
CA LYS A 263 15.70 -29.03 14.27
C LYS A 263 17.20 -29.11 13.94
N GLU A 264 18.05 -28.40 14.66
CA GLU A 264 19.52 -28.51 14.56
C GLU A 264 20.07 -29.79 15.22
N ALA A 265 19.33 -30.37 16.17
CA ALA A 265 19.71 -31.58 16.88
C ALA A 265 19.19 -32.90 16.24
N ALA A 266 18.48 -32.81 15.10
CA ALA A 266 17.90 -33.94 14.36
C ALA A 266 18.53 -34.04 12.97
#